data_AF-A0A945DUL8-F1
#
_entry.id   AF-A0A945DUL8-F1
#
_cell.length_a   1.000
_cell.length_b   1.000
_cell.length_c   1.000
_cell.angle_alpha   90.00
_cell.angle_beta   90.00
_cell.angle_gamma   90.00
#
_symmetry.space_group_name_H-M   'P 1'
#
loop_
_entity.id
_entity.type
_entity.pdbx_description
1 polymer ?
#
loop_
_entity_poly.entity_id
_entity_poly.type
_entity_poly.pdbx_seq_one_letter_code
_entity_poly.pdbx_strand_id
1 'polypeptide(L)'
;MLTLSQLELALNPGAGGVGIYAGLNPKVSTDAIAEMKIFDLSEVDREPRPLVRIPPQYPPKLLLNRVSGRVDLLIVIDEEGRVTDYQVRRFTHNEFKREVTRVIRQWKFSPAMKDGRKVAVRKVQPFYFGKQR
;
A
#
# COMPACT_ATOMS: atom_id res chain seq x y z
N MET A 1 -39.82 -1.59 16.51
CA MET A 1 -39.39 -2.97 16.19
C MET A 1 -38.30 -2.87 15.16
N LEU A 2 -37.04 -2.94 15.59
CA LEU A 2 -35.87 -2.89 14.71
C LEU A 2 -35.71 -4.28 14.07
N THR A 3 -35.61 -4.34 12.74
CA THR A 3 -35.56 -5.59 11.99
C THR A 3 -34.17 -6.21 12.04
N LEU A 4 -34.10 -7.54 12.05
CA LEU A 4 -32.88 -8.35 12.19
C LEU A 4 -31.85 -8.21 11.06
N SER A 5 -32.08 -7.35 10.07
CA SER A 5 -31.14 -7.12 8.95
C SER A 5 -30.00 -6.15 9.30
N GLN A 6 -29.96 -5.62 10.53
CA GLN A 6 -28.96 -4.64 10.98
C GLN A 6 -27.81 -5.21 11.81
N LEU A 7 -27.68 -6.54 11.93
CA LEU A 7 -26.63 -7.16 12.77
C LEU A 7 -25.63 -8.06 12.03
N GLU A 8 -25.57 -8.01 10.70
CA GLU A 8 -24.60 -8.80 9.92
C GLU A 8 -23.50 -7.97 9.25
N LEU A 9 -23.25 -6.75 9.74
CA LEU A 9 -22.17 -5.89 9.23
C LEU A 9 -21.04 -5.67 10.26
N ALA A 10 -20.67 -6.72 11.00
CA ALA A 10 -19.58 -6.61 11.99
C ALA A 10 -18.56 -7.75 11.98
N LEU A 11 -18.69 -8.76 11.11
CA LEU A 11 -17.80 -9.92 11.14
C LEU A 11 -17.28 -10.29 9.77
N ASN A 12 -16.63 -9.33 9.09
CA ASN A 12 -15.58 -9.68 8.15
C ASN A 12 -14.25 -9.18 8.72
N PRO A 13 -13.46 -10.04 9.39
CA PRO A 13 -12.15 -9.68 9.90
C PRO A 13 -11.14 -9.65 8.74
N GLY A 14 -11.28 -8.65 7.88
CA GLY A 14 -10.32 -8.21 6.88
C GLY A 14 -9.96 -6.73 7.06
N ALA A 15 -10.11 -6.23 8.29
CA ALA A 15 -9.97 -4.83 8.68
C ALA A 15 -8.56 -4.29 8.40
N GLY A 16 -8.38 -3.81 7.18
CA GLY A 16 -7.39 -2.82 6.82
C GLY A 16 -7.96 -2.02 5.67
N GLY A 17 -8.57 -0.86 5.98
CA GLY A 17 -8.94 0.08 4.92
C GLY A 17 -10.01 1.10 5.28
N VAL A 18 -10.99 0.80 6.12
CA VAL A 18 -12.20 1.66 6.19
C VAL A 18 -11.92 3.07 6.76
N GLY A 19 -10.81 3.29 7.48
CA GLY A 19 -10.49 4.59 8.10
C GLY A 19 -9.72 5.60 7.23
N ILE A 20 -9.22 5.23 6.04
CA ILE A 20 -8.25 6.07 5.29
C ILE A 20 -8.84 6.73 4.03
N TYR A 21 -10.07 6.38 3.63
CA TYR A 21 -10.71 6.89 2.41
C TYR A 21 -11.54 8.18 2.59
N ALA A 22 -11.54 8.79 3.77
CA ALA A 22 -12.38 9.95 4.09
C ALA A 22 -12.02 11.27 3.34
N GLY A 23 -11.08 11.25 2.39
CA GLY A 23 -10.52 12.45 1.76
C GLY A 23 -10.70 12.55 0.24
N LEU A 24 -11.52 11.70 -0.41
CA LEU A 24 -11.69 11.73 -1.87
C LEU A 24 -12.96 12.46 -2.30
N ASN A 25 -12.77 13.41 -3.21
CA ASN A 25 -13.70 14.17 -4.05
C ASN A 25 -15.22 13.83 -3.91
N PRO A 26 -16.09 14.79 -3.54
CA PRO A 26 -17.53 14.57 -3.26
C PRO A 26 -18.40 14.18 -4.47
N LYS A 27 -17.81 13.87 -5.63
CA LYS A 27 -18.52 13.36 -6.82
C LYS A 27 -18.42 11.84 -6.99
N VAL A 28 -17.71 11.15 -6.12
CA VAL A 28 -17.74 9.68 -6.08
C VAL A 28 -18.77 9.30 -5.03
N SER A 29 -19.86 8.65 -5.45
CA SER A 29 -20.89 8.17 -4.53
C SER A 29 -20.23 7.32 -3.45
N THR A 30 -20.55 7.58 -2.19
CA THR A 30 -20.00 6.86 -1.02
C THR A 30 -20.15 5.34 -1.15
N ASP A 31 -21.19 4.90 -1.88
CA ASP A 31 -21.46 3.50 -2.22
C ASP A 31 -20.42 2.90 -3.19
N ALA A 32 -19.94 3.68 -4.17
CA ALA A 32 -18.88 3.26 -5.09
C ALA A 32 -17.49 3.21 -4.42
N ILE A 33 -17.27 4.03 -3.38
CA ILE A 33 -16.05 4.01 -2.56
C ILE A 33 -16.04 2.79 -1.63
N ALA A 34 -17.22 2.36 -1.16
CA ALA A 34 -17.37 1.21 -0.27
C ALA A 34 -17.18 -0.16 -0.98
N GLU A 35 -17.33 -0.22 -2.30
CA GLU A 35 -17.23 -1.47 -3.08
C GLU A 35 -15.83 -1.79 -3.62
N MET A 36 -14.85 -0.87 -3.54
CA MET A 36 -13.46 -1.18 -3.93
C MET A 36 -12.80 -2.13 -2.92
N LYS A 37 -13.02 -3.43 -3.11
CA LYS A 37 -12.40 -4.49 -2.32
C LYS A 37 -10.89 -4.53 -2.58
N ILE A 38 -10.11 -4.25 -1.55
CA ILE A 38 -8.65 -4.38 -1.58
C ILE A 38 -8.26 -5.76 -1.06
N PHE A 39 -7.70 -6.57 -1.95
CA PHE A 39 -7.28 -7.93 -1.66
C PHE A 39 -5.90 -7.97 -0.98
N ASP A 40 -5.62 -9.08 -0.31
CA ASP A 40 -4.28 -9.46 0.09
C ASP A 40 -3.56 -10.26 -1.01
N LEU A 41 -2.22 -10.29 -0.99
CA LEU A 41 -1.43 -11.02 -2.00
C LEU A 41 -1.75 -12.52 -2.04
N SER A 42 -2.16 -13.12 -0.93
CA SER A 42 -2.53 -14.53 -0.86
C SER A 42 -3.86 -14.84 -1.56
N GLU A 43 -4.65 -13.82 -1.89
CA GLU A 43 -5.99 -13.97 -2.48
C GLU A 43 -6.03 -13.76 -3.99
N VAL A 44 -4.89 -13.44 -4.62
CA VAL A 44 -4.79 -13.11 -6.04
C VAL A 44 -4.06 -14.22 -6.81
N ASP A 45 -4.47 -14.49 -8.03
CA ASP A 45 -3.84 -15.49 -8.91
C ASP A 45 -2.50 -14.98 -9.45
N ARG A 46 -2.38 -13.66 -9.60
CA ARG A 46 -1.17 -13.00 -10.09
C ARG A 46 -0.85 -11.77 -9.25
N GLU A 47 0.31 -11.80 -8.64
CA GLU A 47 0.82 -10.67 -7.87
C GLU A 47 1.25 -9.48 -8.75
N PRO A 48 1.18 -8.24 -8.20
CA PRO A 48 1.71 -7.07 -8.87
C PRO A 48 3.25 -7.08 -8.88
N ARG A 49 3.82 -6.82 -10.05
CA ARG A 49 5.27 -6.75 -10.28
C ARG A 49 5.69 -5.32 -10.55
N PRO A 50 6.76 -4.80 -9.93
CA PRO A 50 7.19 -3.43 -10.20
C PRO A 50 7.60 -3.25 -11.67
N LEU A 51 7.01 -2.26 -12.34
CA LEU A 51 7.34 -1.84 -13.70
C LEU A 51 8.24 -0.60 -13.69
N VAL A 52 7.93 0.37 -12.82
CA VAL A 52 8.72 1.60 -12.63
C VAL A 52 9.14 1.68 -11.18
N ARG A 53 10.45 1.83 -10.95
CA ARG A 53 11.05 1.98 -9.62
C ARG A 53 11.84 3.27 -9.58
N ILE A 54 11.41 4.20 -8.73
CA ILE A 54 12.20 5.39 -8.41
C ILE A 54 12.96 5.08 -7.11
N PRO A 55 14.29 4.93 -7.13
CA PRO A 55 15.04 4.61 -5.93
C PRO A 55 14.95 5.77 -4.92
N PRO A 56 14.69 5.49 -3.63
CA PRO A 56 14.81 6.53 -2.61
C PRO A 56 16.26 6.97 -2.51
N GLN A 57 16.47 8.28 -2.31
CA GLN A 57 17.83 8.80 -2.15
C GLN A 57 18.40 8.38 -0.80
N TYR A 58 19.70 8.08 -0.79
CA TYR A 58 20.42 7.84 0.46
C TYR A 58 20.74 9.20 1.11
N PRO A 59 20.27 9.49 2.34
CA PRO A 59 20.60 10.74 3.01
C PRO A 59 22.13 10.91 3.14
N PRO A 60 22.73 12.02 2.67
CA PRO A 60 24.19 12.19 2.63
C PRO A 60 24.88 12.01 3.98
N LYS A 61 24.26 12.54 5.06
CA LYS A 61 24.78 12.39 6.43
C LYS A 61 24.87 10.92 6.87
N LEU A 62 23.86 10.12 6.54
CA LEU A 62 23.83 8.70 6.89
C LEU A 62 24.79 7.87 6.03
N LEU A 63 24.95 8.26 4.76
CA LEU A 63 25.90 7.61 3.86
C LEU A 63 27.35 7.81 4.34
N LEU A 64 27.72 9.04 4.67
CA LEU A 64 29.04 9.38 5.22
C LEU A 64 29.35 8.59 6.50
N ASN A 65 28.35 8.44 7.36
CA ASN A 65 28.47 7.70 8.62
C ASN A 65 28.27 6.18 8.46
N ARG A 66 28.11 5.67 7.23
CA ARG A 66 27.88 4.24 6.91
C ARG A 66 26.71 3.61 7.68
N VAL A 67 25.70 4.40 8.00
CA VAL A 67 24.51 3.94 8.72
C VAL A 67 23.61 3.20 7.74
N SER A 68 23.48 1.88 7.88
CA SER A 68 22.53 1.07 7.11
C SER A 68 21.10 1.16 7.68
N GLY A 69 20.11 0.77 6.90
CA GLY A 69 18.74 0.74 7.40
C GLY A 69 17.72 0.03 6.54
N ARG A 70 16.51 -0.05 7.07
CA ARG A 70 15.35 -0.69 6.44
C ARG A 70 14.10 0.14 6.66
N VAL A 71 13.22 0.17 5.67
CA VAL A 71 11.86 0.70 5.76
C VAL A 71 10.91 -0.30 5.11
N ASP A 72 9.86 -0.69 5.83
CA ASP A 72 8.79 -1.54 5.33
C ASP A 72 7.52 -0.69 5.18
N LEU A 73 7.01 -0.57 3.96
CA LEU A 73 5.73 0.05 3.67
C LEU A 73 4.68 -1.02 3.38
N LEU A 74 3.49 -0.89 3.96
CA LEU A 74 2.28 -1.51 3.41
C LEU A 74 1.73 -0.56 2.35
N ILE A 75 1.74 -0.94 1.09
CA ILE A 75 1.26 -0.13 -0.03
C ILE A 75 -0.05 -0.69 -0.58
N VAL A 76 -0.94 0.18 -1.06
CA VAL A 76 -2.12 -0.19 -1.85
C VAL A 76 -1.82 0.12 -3.31
N ILE A 77 -2.00 -0.89 -4.16
CA ILE A 77 -1.82 -0.81 -5.61
C ILE A 77 -3.21 -0.95 -6.24
N ASP A 78 -3.62 0.00 -7.08
CA ASP A 78 -4.90 -0.05 -7.80
C ASP A 78 -4.89 -1.01 -9.00
N GLU A 79 -6.03 -1.11 -9.69
CA GLU A 79 -6.21 -1.95 -10.87
C GLU A 79 -5.38 -1.50 -12.07
N GLU A 80 -4.93 -0.26 -12.09
CA GLU A 80 -4.00 0.29 -13.07
C GLU A 80 -2.53 0.09 -12.69
N GLY A 81 -2.26 -0.46 -11.50
CA GLY A 81 -0.91 -0.71 -10.99
C GLY A 81 -0.24 0.52 -10.38
N ARG A 82 -0.99 1.57 -10.02
CA ARG A 82 -0.47 2.77 -9.35
C ARG A 82 -0.56 2.60 -7.84
N VAL A 83 0.41 3.18 -7.13
CA VAL A 83 0.35 3.24 -5.66
C VAL A 83 -0.59 4.37 -5.24
N THR A 84 -1.78 4.01 -4.76
CA THR A 84 -2.81 4.98 -4.34
C THR A 84 -2.72 5.35 -2.88
N ASP A 85 -2.23 4.45 -2.04
CA ASP A 85 -2.01 4.70 -0.62
C ASP A 85 -0.83 3.91 -0.04
N TYR A 86 -0.33 4.34 1.12
CA TYR A 86 0.71 3.62 1.85
C TYR A 86 0.67 3.90 3.36
N GLN A 87 1.06 2.91 4.14
CA GLN A 87 1.29 3.00 5.57
C GLN A 87 2.71 2.54 5.91
N VAL A 88 3.43 3.33 6.70
CA VAL A 88 4.74 2.93 7.23
C VAL A 88 4.52 1.89 8.33
N ARG A 89 5.03 0.66 8.15
CA ARG A 89 4.91 -0.43 9.12
C ARG A 89 6.11 -0.49 10.06
N ARG A 90 7.31 -0.36 9.50
CA ARG A 90 8.57 -0.40 10.26
C ARG A 90 9.61 0.47 9.58
N PHE A 91 10.48 1.10 10.37
CA PHE A 91 11.65 1.79 9.85
C PHE A 91 12.77 1.83 10.90
N THR A 92 14.03 1.86 10.45
CA THR A 92 15.19 1.96 11.34
C THR A 92 15.66 3.40 11.57
N HIS A 93 15.38 4.32 10.64
CA HIS A 93 15.78 5.72 10.74
C HIS A 93 14.74 6.64 10.09
N ASN A 94 14.46 7.79 10.72
CA ASN A 94 13.46 8.74 10.21
C ASN A 94 13.82 9.32 8.83
N GLU A 95 15.11 9.58 8.57
CA GLU A 95 15.55 10.06 7.26
C GLU A 95 15.32 9.02 6.15
N PHE A 96 15.53 7.72 6.40
CA PHE A 96 15.19 6.68 5.42
C PHE A 96 13.69 6.63 5.15
N LYS A 97 12.87 6.69 6.21
CA LYS A 97 11.41 6.77 6.07
C LYS A 97 11.03 7.94 5.15
N ARG A 98 11.58 9.13 5.40
CA ARG A 98 11.30 10.34 4.61
C ARG A 98 11.61 10.14 3.13
N GLU A 99 12.78 9.59 2.80
CA GLU A 99 13.17 9.40 1.39
C GLU A 99 12.36 8.30 0.69
N VAL A 100 11.94 7.25 1.41
CA VAL A 100 11.03 6.23 0.87
C VAL A 100 9.64 6.82 0.60
N THR A 101 9.06 7.56 1.55
CA THR A 101 7.72 8.15 1.39
C THR A 101 7.66 9.20 0.29
N ARG A 102 8.80 9.84 -0.03
CA ARG A 102 8.91 10.83 -1.13
C ARG A 102 8.69 10.18 -2.50
N VAL A 103 9.18 8.95 -2.70
CA VAL A 103 9.24 8.31 -4.02
C VAL A 103 8.14 7.27 -4.25
N ILE A 104 7.56 6.70 -3.19
CA ILE A 104 6.69 5.52 -3.32
C ILE A 104 5.46 5.74 -4.21
N ARG A 105 4.84 6.92 -4.16
CA ARG A 105 3.67 7.26 -5.02
C ARG A 105 4.01 7.35 -6.52
N GLN A 106 5.30 7.44 -6.86
CA GLN A 106 5.77 7.47 -8.25
C GLN A 106 6.06 6.07 -8.81
N TRP A 107 6.04 5.04 -7.96
CA TRP A 107 6.23 3.67 -8.41
C TRP A 107 5.01 3.20 -9.20
N LYS A 108 5.27 2.35 -10.20
CA LYS A 108 4.23 1.68 -10.98
C LYS A 108 4.47 0.19 -10.97
N PHE A 109 3.39 -0.57 -10.97
CA PHE A 109 3.36 -2.01 -10.95
C PHE A 109 2.53 -2.52 -12.12
N SER A 110 2.69 -3.79 -12.47
CA SER A 110 1.66 -4.51 -13.20
C SER A 110 0.46 -4.67 -12.27
N PRO A 111 -0.78 -4.61 -12.78
CA PRO A 111 -1.95 -4.93 -11.99
C PRO A 111 -1.86 -6.34 -11.38
N ALA A 112 -2.45 -6.50 -10.21
CA ALA A 112 -2.75 -7.83 -9.69
C ALA A 112 -3.95 -8.41 -10.44
N MET A 113 -4.03 -9.75 -10.54
CA MET A 113 -5.17 -10.43 -11.16
C MET A 113 -5.81 -11.40 -10.19
N LYS A 114 -7.14 -11.39 -10.12
CA LYS A 114 -7.96 -12.37 -9.41
C LYS A 114 -9.14 -12.78 -10.29
N ASP A 115 -9.34 -14.07 -10.47
CA ASP A 115 -10.36 -14.65 -11.34
C ASP A 115 -10.33 -14.05 -12.76
N GLY A 116 -9.13 -13.78 -13.27
CA GLY A 116 -8.91 -13.16 -14.57
C GLY A 116 -9.21 -11.65 -14.66
N ARG A 117 -9.60 -11.00 -13.56
CA ARG A 117 -9.89 -9.57 -13.49
C ARG A 117 -8.77 -8.82 -12.77
N LYS A 118 -8.51 -7.57 -13.19
CA LYS A 118 -7.61 -6.68 -12.47
C LYS A 118 -8.24 -6.30 -11.14
N VAL A 119 -7.45 -6.29 -10.08
CA VAL A 119 -7.93 -5.95 -8.73
C VAL A 119 -6.95 -5.07 -7.99
N ALA A 120 -7.46 -4.24 -7.09
CA ALA A 120 -6.65 -3.52 -6.13
C ALA A 120 -6.12 -4.48 -5.04
N VAL A 121 -4.87 -4.31 -4.64
CA VAL A 121 -4.21 -5.20 -3.67
C VAL A 121 -3.33 -4.43 -2.70
N ARG A 122 -3.21 -4.92 -1.48
CA ARG A 122 -2.22 -4.44 -0.51
C ARG A 122 -0.99 -5.33 -0.49
N LYS A 123 0.20 -4.72 -0.40
CA LYS A 123 1.50 -5.42 -0.43
C LYS A 123 2.47 -4.78 0.54
N VAL A 124 3.24 -5.61 1.26
CA VAL A 124 4.40 -5.10 2.00
C VAL A 124 5.58 -4.97 1.05
N GLN A 125 6.11 -3.76 0.91
CA GLN A 125 7.27 -3.43 0.10
C GLN A 125 8.45 -3.00 1.00
N PRO A 126 9.50 -3.83 1.12
CA PRO A 126 10.70 -3.46 1.86
C PRO A 126 11.63 -2.59 1.01
N PHE A 127 12.34 -1.69 1.70
CA PHE A 127 13.41 -0.83 1.19
C PHE A 127 14.62 -0.96 2.08
N TYR A 128 15.79 -1.13 1.48
CA TYR A 128 17.04 -1.33 2.19
C TYR A 128 18.04 -0.24 1.80
N PHE A 129 18.78 0.26 2.80
CA PHE A 129 19.83 1.25 2.65
C PHE A 129 21.13 0.66 3.17
N GLY A 130 22.21 0.81 2.40
CA GLY A 130 23.52 0.26 2.71
C GLY A 130 23.64 -1.24 2.38
N LYS A 131 24.81 -1.82 2.65
CA LYS A 131 25.05 -3.25 2.41
C LYS A 131 24.24 -4.08 3.41
N GLN A 132 23.41 -4.98 2.88
CA GLN A 132 22.92 -6.14 3.62
C GLN A 132 24.08 -7.14 3.60
N ARG A 133 24.75 -7.32 4.74
CA ARG A 133 25.68 -8.45 4.92
C ARG A 133 24.91 -9.64 5.46
#